data_AF-A0A374BKE7-F1
#
_entry.id   AF-A0A374BKE7-F1
#
_cell.length_a   1.000
_cell.length_b   1.000
_cell.length_c   1.000
_cell.angle_alpha   90.00
_cell.angle_beta   90.00
_cell.angle_gamma   90.00
#
_symmetry.space_group_name_H-M   'P 1'
#
loop_
_entity.id
_entity.type
_entity.pdbx_description
1 polymer ?
#
loop_
_entity_poly.entity_id
_entity_poly.type
_entity_poly.pdbx_seq_one_letter_code
_entity_poly.pdbx_strand_id
1 'polypeptide(L)'
;MKTNISQPFFQISEANIISRGISNGHEYIVYCSDKGVNVNTDFKKIGKDMYNCCSYYDRKLCDTISKFEEMSKEKIESQAYGSWMDGAHS
;
A
#
# COMPACT_ATOMS: atom_id res chain seq x y z
N MET A 1 14.74 -18.83 -22.13
CA MET A 1 13.70 -17.77 -22.14
C MET A 1 13.96 -16.88 -20.94
N LYS A 2 14.30 -15.60 -21.15
CA LYS A 2 14.38 -14.63 -20.04
C LYS A 2 12.94 -14.29 -19.68
N THR A 3 12.45 -14.78 -18.55
CA THR A 3 11.21 -14.29 -17.97
C THR A 3 11.44 -12.80 -17.69
N ASN A 4 10.86 -11.93 -18.51
CA ASN A 4 10.68 -10.53 -18.16
C ASN A 4 9.69 -10.52 -17.00
N ILE A 5 10.19 -10.74 -15.79
CA ILE A 5 9.44 -10.45 -14.58
C ILE A 5 9.34 -8.92 -14.60
N SER A 6 8.16 -8.39 -14.97
CA SER A 6 7.90 -6.96 -14.81
C SER A 6 8.31 -6.60 -13.39
N GLN A 7 9.13 -5.56 -13.24
CA GLN A 7 9.63 -5.15 -11.93
C GLN A 7 8.43 -5.10 -10.96
N PRO A 8 8.56 -5.64 -9.72
CA PRO A 8 7.44 -5.78 -8.78
C PRO A 8 7.06 -4.45 -8.16
N PHE A 9 7.11 -3.37 -8.94
CA PHE A 9 6.94 -2.01 -8.50
C PHE A 9 5.93 -1.28 -9.38
N PHE A 10 5.15 -0.43 -8.73
CA PHE A 10 4.23 0.49 -9.38
C PHE A 10 4.35 1.86 -8.73
N GLN A 11 3.92 2.89 -9.45
CA GLN A 11 4.01 4.26 -8.99
C GLN A 11 2.63 4.78 -8.60
N ILE A 12 2.59 5.54 -7.52
CA ILE A 12 1.40 6.28 -7.10
C ILE A 12 1.75 7.75 -6.91
N SER A 13 0.80 8.63 -7.21
CA SER A 13 0.92 10.05 -6.90
C SER A 13 0.70 10.28 -5.40
N GLU A 14 1.41 11.24 -4.82
CA GLU A 14 1.18 11.68 -3.44
C GLU A 14 -0.24 12.18 -3.22
N ALA A 15 -0.89 12.73 -4.26
CA ALA A 15 -2.28 13.17 -4.21
C ALA A 15 -3.29 12.00 -4.03
N ASN A 16 -2.88 10.77 -4.33
CA ASN A 16 -3.70 9.58 -4.15
C ASN A 16 -3.57 8.99 -2.74
N ILE A 17 -2.59 9.44 -1.94
CA ILE A 17 -2.39 8.96 -0.57
C ILE A 17 -3.41 9.66 0.33
N ILE A 18 -4.28 8.87 0.95
CA ILE A 18 -5.38 9.36 1.80
C ILE A 18 -5.10 9.19 3.30
N SER A 19 -4.16 8.32 3.67
CA SER A 19 -3.72 8.16 5.06
C SER A 19 -2.31 7.58 5.15
N ARG A 20 -1.68 7.74 6.31
CA ARG A 20 -0.35 7.21 6.63
C ARG A 20 -0.33 6.77 8.10
N GLY A 21 0.50 5.79 8.43
CA GLY A 21 0.65 5.34 9.80
C GLY A 21 1.81 4.39 10.00
N ILE A 22 1.87 3.79 11.20
CA ILE A 22 2.90 2.81 11.60
C ILE A 22 2.18 1.62 12.22
N SER A 23 2.51 0.40 11.81
CA SER A 23 2.02 -0.85 12.41
C SER A 23 3.21 -1.76 12.71
N ASN A 24 3.34 -2.21 13.96
CA ASN A 24 4.45 -3.08 14.41
C ASN A 24 5.85 -2.55 14.03
N GLY A 25 6.03 -1.23 14.02
CA GLY A 25 7.31 -0.61 13.65
C GLY A 25 7.52 -0.44 12.13
N HIS A 26 6.57 -0.84 11.30
CA HIS A 26 6.60 -0.66 9.85
C HIS A 26 5.71 0.50 9.43
N GLU A 27 6.27 1.46 8.70
CA GLU A 27 5.49 2.53 8.08
C GLU A 27 4.56 1.96 7.01
N TYR A 28 3.39 2.56 6.87
CA TYR A 28 2.48 2.26 5.78
C TYR A 28 1.84 3.53 5.22
N ILE A 29 1.49 3.45 3.94
CA ILE A 29 0.62 4.42 3.28
C ILE A 29 -0.69 3.74 2.88
N VAL A 30 -1.78 4.48 2.96
CA VAL A 30 -3.06 4.10 2.39
C VAL A 30 -3.37 5.02 1.22
N TYR A 31 -3.72 4.46 0.08
CA TYR A 31 -3.95 5.21 -1.14
C TYR A 31 -5.17 4.70 -1.91
N CYS A 32 -5.71 5.58 -2.75
CA CYS A 32 -6.84 5.27 -3.63
C CYS A 32 -6.36 4.99 -5.06
N SER A 33 -6.89 3.94 -5.66
CA SER A 33 -6.62 3.51 -7.04
C SER A 33 -7.92 3.12 -7.75
N ASP A 34 -7.81 2.75 -9.02
CA ASP A 34 -8.89 2.15 -9.81
C ASP A 34 -9.40 0.82 -9.22
N LYS A 35 -8.60 0.15 -8.38
CA LYS A 35 -8.93 -1.12 -7.72
C LYS A 35 -9.61 -0.95 -6.35
N GLY A 36 -9.69 0.29 -5.87
CA GLY A 36 -10.21 0.64 -4.54
C GLY A 36 -9.13 1.25 -3.65
N VAL A 37 -9.31 1.08 -2.33
CA VAL A 37 -8.39 1.58 -1.31
C VAL A 37 -7.43 0.47 -0.90
N ASN A 38 -6.15 0.76 -0.97
CA ASN A 38 -5.07 -0.19 -0.70
C ASN A 38 -4.13 0.36 0.37
N VAL A 39 -3.45 -0.55 1.06
CA VAL A 39 -2.34 -0.26 1.96
C VAL A 39 -1.06 -0.82 1.38
N ASN A 40 0.04 -0.08 1.50
CA ASN A 40 1.36 -0.54 1.12
C ASN A 40 2.39 -0.27 2.23
N THR A 41 3.25 -1.25 2.49
CA THR A 41 4.28 -1.22 3.55
C THR A 41 5.71 -1.22 3.04
N ASP A 42 5.93 -1.24 1.72
CA ASP A 42 7.26 -1.07 1.12
C ASP A 42 7.17 -0.07 -0.02
N PHE A 43 7.43 1.19 0.33
CA PHE A 43 7.32 2.33 -0.58
C PHE A 43 8.50 3.28 -0.40
N LYS A 44 8.86 3.97 -1.49
CA LYS A 44 9.88 5.02 -1.48
C LYS A 44 9.40 6.23 -2.24
N LYS A 45 9.51 7.41 -1.63
CA LYS A 45 9.25 8.67 -2.34
C LYS A 45 10.28 8.84 -3.47
N ILE A 46 9.80 9.07 -4.68
CA ILE A 46 10.60 9.33 -5.87
C ILE A 46 10.22 10.70 -6.45
N GLY A 47 11.18 11.62 -6.48
CA GLY A 47 10.91 13.01 -6.86
C GLY A 47 9.98 13.72 -5.86
N LYS A 48 9.26 14.72 -6.33
CA LYS A 48 8.49 15.63 -5.48
C LYS A 48 7.14 15.05 -5.03
N ASP A 49 6.41 14.40 -5.94
CA ASP A 49 4.99 14.09 -5.75
C ASP A 49 4.65 12.63 -6.12
N MET A 50 5.64 11.73 -6.16
CA MET A 50 5.42 10.32 -6.51
C MET A 50 6.06 9.37 -5.50
N TYR A 51 5.49 8.19 -5.39
CA TYR A 51 5.99 7.08 -4.60
C TYR A 51 6.10 5.83 -5.48
N ASN A 52 7.19 5.09 -5.31
CA ASN A 52 7.38 3.77 -5.91
C ASN A 52 7.06 2.73 -4.84
N CYS A 53 6.07 1.88 -5.09
CA CYS A 53 5.52 0.89 -4.15
C CYS A 53 5.82 -0.52 -4.64
N CYS A 54 6.22 -1.42 -3.75
CA CYS A 54 6.40 -2.84 -4.07
C CYS A 54 5.06 -3.56 -4.08
N SER A 55 4.73 -4.26 -5.16
CA SER A 55 3.47 -4.99 -5.34
C SER A 55 3.31 -6.18 -4.41
N TYR A 56 4.41 -6.74 -3.90
CA TYR A 56 4.36 -7.82 -2.91
C TYR A 56 3.90 -7.34 -1.53
N TYR A 57 4.13 -6.06 -1.24
CA TYR A 57 3.76 -5.41 0.01
C TYR A 57 2.47 -4.60 -0.13
N ASP A 58 1.68 -4.84 -1.17
CA ASP A 58 0.42 -4.17 -1.45
C ASP A 58 -0.78 -5.04 -1.10
N ARG A 59 -1.75 -4.48 -0.39
CA ARG A 59 -2.97 -5.20 -0.01
C ARG A 59 -4.19 -4.31 -0.12
N LYS A 60 -5.26 -4.84 -0.72
CA LYS A 60 -6.57 -4.16 -0.79
C LYS A 60 -7.23 -4.12 0.60
N LEU A 61 -7.70 -2.95 1.01
CA LEU A 61 -8.47 -2.74 2.24
C LEU A 61 -9.98 -2.83 1.97
N CYS A 62 -10.48 -2.04 1.02
CA CYS A 62 -11.90 -1.97 0.67
C CYS A 62 -12.10 -1.34 -0.72
N ASP A 63 -13.35 -1.27 -1.18
CA ASP A 63 -13.67 -0.82 -2.54
C ASP A 63 -13.78 0.70 -2.70
N THR A 64 -14.14 1.42 -1.63
CA THR A 64 -14.48 2.85 -1.70
C THR A 64 -13.93 3.63 -0.53
N ILE A 65 -13.74 4.94 -0.72
CA ILE A 65 -13.29 5.86 0.35
C ILE A 65 -14.30 5.88 1.50
N SER A 66 -15.60 5.91 1.23
CA SER A 66 -16.62 5.91 2.30
C SER A 66 -16.53 4.67 3.19
N LYS A 67 -16.27 3.48 2.62
CA LYS A 67 -16.03 2.27 3.42
C LYS A 67 -14.75 2.38 4.24
N PHE A 68 -13.71 3.01 3.70
CA PHE A 68 -12.46 3.23 4.42
C PHE A 68 -12.66 4.16 5.63
N GLU A 69 -13.45 5.21 5.50
CA GLU A 69 -13.76 6.15 6.59
C GLU A 69 -14.50 5.47 7.76
N GLU A 70 -15.20 4.37 7.51
CA GLU A 70 -15.86 3.54 8.53
C GLU A 70 -14.91 2.53 9.19
N MET A 71 -13.71 2.30 8.64
CA MET A 71 -12.76 1.33 9.19
C MET A 71 -12.11 1.84 10.47
N SER A 72 -12.04 0.97 11.47
CA SER A 72 -11.27 1.27 12.67
C SER A 72 -9.76 1.28 12.38
N LYS A 73 -9.03 2.08 13.16
CA LYS A 73 -7.57 2.15 13.07
C LYS A 73 -6.92 0.78 13.27
N GLU A 74 -7.40 0.00 14.24
CA GLU A 74 -6.90 -1.34 14.55
C GLU A 74 -7.06 -2.28 13.35
N LYS A 75 -8.18 -2.16 12.62
CA LYS A 75 -8.41 -2.96 11.41
C LYS A 75 -7.44 -2.58 10.30
N ILE A 76 -7.19 -1.28 10.10
CA ILE A 76 -6.22 -0.78 9.11
C ILE A 76 -4.81 -1.27 9.45
N GLU A 77 -4.37 -1.10 10.71
CA GLU A 77 -3.04 -1.49 11.16
C GLU A 77 -2.82 -3.02 11.11
N SER A 78 -3.86 -3.80 11.39
CA SER A 78 -3.84 -5.26 11.21
C SER A 78 -3.65 -5.65 9.74
N GLN A 79 -4.31 -4.96 8.80
CA GLN A 79 -4.10 -5.20 7.37
C GLN A 79 -2.73 -4.71 6.88
N ALA A 80 -2.24 -3.58 7.39
CA ALA A 80 -0.89 -3.10 7.10
C ALA A 80 0.16 -4.13 7.50
N TYR A 81 0.05 -4.70 8.71
CA TYR A 81 0.94 -5.77 9.15
C TYR A 81 0.82 -7.01 8.26
N GLY A 82 -0.40 -7.40 7.87
CA GLY A 82 -0.62 -8.47 6.91
C GLY A 82 0.06 -8.21 5.55
N SER A 83 -0.02 -6.98 5.05
CA SER A 83 0.66 -6.53 3.82
C SER A 83 2.18 -6.74 3.91
N TRP A 84 2.77 -6.42 5.07
CA TRP A 84 4.19 -6.65 5.31
C TRP A 84 4.55 -8.14 5.34
N MET A 85 3.72 -8.96 5.99
CA MET A 85 3.91 -10.42 6.04
C MET A 85 3.82 -11.07 4.65
N ASP A 86 2.90 -10.60 3.79
CA ASP A 86 2.79 -11.09 2.41
C ASP A 86 4.06 -10.81 1.62
N GLY A 87 4.56 -9.57 1.72
CA GLY A 87 5.77 -9.13 1.03
C GLY A 87 7.03 -9.85 1.49
N ALA A 88 7.16 -10.10 2.79
CA ALA A 88 8.30 -10.81 3.37
C ALA A 88 8.42 -12.28 2.92
N HIS A 89 7.34 -12.86 2.37
CA HIS A 89 7.30 -14.24 1.87
C HIS A 89 7.37 -14.36 0.33
N SER A 90 7.46 -13.24 -0.39
CA SER A 90 7.37 -13.20 -1.87
C SER A 90 8.69 -13.43 -2.62
#